data_AF-A0AAV8XC30-F1
#
_entry.id   AF-A0AAV8XC30-F1
#
_cell.length_a   1.000
_cell.length_b   1.000
_cell.length_c   1.000
_cell.angle_alpha   90.00
_cell.angle_beta   90.00
_cell.angle_gamma   90.00
#
_symmetry.space_group_name_H-M   'P 1'
#
loop_
_entity.id
_entity.type
_entity.pdbx_description
1 polymer ?
#
loop_
_entity_poly.entity_id
_entity_poly.type
_entity_poly.pdbx_seq_one_letter_code
_entity_poly.pdbx_strand_id
1 'polypeptide(L)'
;MGKFKIGIKFDIKLLNTLTNNINSGVEILRSKHHLSLHPIHLNDFNKSIRDILSGGIAKYNKNLSGILLGYQNIKLPVDIGFINYDSCYIHIDLEADFFVFKPEIGKEMQGVVNRKNQLYPQLMLELAV
;
A
#
# COMPACT_ATOMS: atom_id res chain seq x y z
N MET A 1 -26.54 0.79 -7.18
CA MET A 1 -25.49 0.61 -8.22
C MET A 1 -24.18 1.15 -7.67
N GLY A 2 -23.10 0.42 -7.38
CA GLY A 2 -22.76 -0.99 -7.48
C GLY A 2 -21.32 -1.19 -6.95
N LYS A 3 -21.03 -2.42 -6.51
CA LYS A 3 -19.73 -3.01 -6.12
C LYS A 3 -19.22 -2.74 -4.70
N PHE A 4 -19.47 -3.70 -3.81
CA PHE A 4 -18.61 -3.96 -2.65
C PHE A 4 -17.20 -4.26 -3.18
N LYS A 5 -16.27 -3.31 -3.06
CA LYS A 5 -14.85 -3.60 -3.22
C LYS A 5 -14.46 -4.50 -2.05
N ILE A 6 -14.30 -5.79 -2.30
CA ILE A 6 -13.55 -6.68 -1.42
C ILE A 6 -12.10 -6.20 -1.54
N GLY A 7 -11.72 -5.25 -0.69
CA GLY A 7 -10.36 -4.77 -0.59
C GLY A 7 -9.51 -5.87 0.02
N ILE A 8 -8.45 -6.27 -0.68
CA ILE A 8 -7.42 -7.12 -0.09
C ILE A 8 -6.85 -6.35 1.09
N LYS A 9 -6.89 -6.95 2.28
CA LYS A 9 -6.33 -6.37 3.50
C LYS A 9 -5.45 -7.41 4.15
N PHE A 10 -4.21 -7.04 4.40
CA PHE A 10 -3.25 -7.87 5.12
C PHE A 10 -3.35 -7.56 6.62
N ASP A 11 -3.16 -8.58 7.45
CA ASP A 11 -3.06 -8.39 8.90
C ASP A 11 -1.77 -7.64 9.23
N ILE A 12 -1.87 -6.58 10.04
CA ILE A 12 -0.73 -5.78 10.50
C ILE A 12 0.26 -6.65 11.29
N LYS A 13 -0.23 -7.64 12.05
CA LYS A 13 0.65 -8.57 12.77
C LYS A 13 1.55 -9.35 11.82
N LEU A 14 0.97 -9.88 10.75
CA LEU A 14 1.71 -10.59 9.71
C LEU A 14 2.73 -9.67 9.03
N LEU A 15 2.32 -8.46 8.65
CA LEU A 15 3.23 -7.50 8.00
C LEU A 15 4.44 -7.18 8.87
N ASN A 16 4.25 -6.99 10.18
CA ASN A 16 5.34 -6.78 11.12
C ASN A 16 6.28 -8.00 11.21
N THR A 17 5.74 -9.22 11.21
CA THR A 17 6.55 -10.45 11.15
C THR A 17 7.38 -10.49 9.87
N LEU A 18 6.81 -10.13 8.72
CA LEU A 18 7.52 -10.09 7.45
C LEU A 18 8.63 -9.04 7.45
N THR A 19 8.40 -7.86 8.00
CA THR A 19 9.44 -6.82 8.11
C THR A 19 10.63 -7.26 8.95
N ASN A 20 10.42 -8.12 9.96
CA ASN A 20 11.50 -8.67 10.77
C ASN A 20 12.29 -9.79 10.08
N ASN A 21 11.77 -10.36 8.98
CA ASN A 21 12.44 -11.41 8.22
C ASN A 21 13.17 -10.82 7.01
N ILE A 22 14.51 -10.90 7.00
CA ILE A 22 15.35 -10.32 5.94
C ILE A 22 15.10 -10.92 4.54
N ASN A 23 14.59 -12.17 4.49
CA ASN A 23 14.31 -12.92 3.26
C ASN A 23 12.86 -12.76 2.78
N SER A 24 12.03 -11.93 3.45
CA SER A 24 10.66 -11.67 3.02
C SER A 24 10.57 -10.68 1.86
N GLY A 25 11.58 -9.81 1.71
CA GLY A 25 11.54 -8.69 0.77
C GLY A 25 10.53 -7.60 1.14
N VAL A 26 10.02 -7.58 2.38
CA VAL A 26 9.09 -6.56 2.87
C VAL A 26 9.82 -5.54 3.74
N GLU A 27 9.68 -4.26 3.41
CA GLU A 27 10.25 -3.14 4.17
C GLU A 27 9.16 -2.13 4.58
N ILE A 28 9.41 -1.37 5.64
CA ILE A 28 8.58 -0.22 6.01
C ILE A 28 9.23 1.03 5.45
N LEU A 29 8.51 1.72 4.57
CA LEU A 29 8.92 3.00 4.00
C LEU A 29 8.04 4.12 4.53
N ARG A 30 8.63 5.06 5.26
CA ARG A 30 7.96 6.31 5.64
C ARG A 30 8.06 7.31 4.51
N SER A 31 6.93 7.75 3.97
CA SER A 31 6.91 8.65 2.81
C SER A 31 5.75 9.64 2.84
N LYS A 32 5.98 10.81 2.23
CA LYS A 32 4.98 11.87 2.05
C LYS A 32 4.30 11.69 0.69
N HIS A 33 2.97 11.69 0.69
CA HIS A 33 2.13 11.56 -0.49
C HIS A 33 1.23 12.77 -0.65
N HIS A 34 1.27 13.37 -1.83
CA HIS A 34 0.33 14.41 -2.23
C HIS A 34 -0.96 13.76 -2.75
N LEU A 35 -2.11 14.16 -2.20
CA LEU A 35 -3.41 13.72 -2.65
C LEU A 35 -4.26 14.91 -3.10
N SER A 36 -5.00 14.70 -4.19
CA SER A 36 -6.05 15.61 -4.65
C SER A 36 -7.40 14.97 -4.35
N LEU A 37 -8.19 15.60 -3.49
CA LEU A 37 -9.48 15.08 -3.03
C LEU A 37 -10.63 15.91 -3.60
N HIS A 38 -11.63 15.24 -4.15
CA HIS A 38 -12.90 15.89 -4.44
C HIS A 38 -13.62 16.31 -3.13
N PRO A 39 -14.35 17.44 -3.08
CA PRO A 39 -15.02 17.93 -1.87
C PRO A 39 -15.95 16.91 -1.18
N ILE A 40 -16.52 15.98 -1.95
CA ILE A 40 -17.36 14.90 -1.40
C ILE A 40 -16.63 14.02 -0.37
N HIS A 41 -15.30 13.92 -0.46
CA HIS A 41 -14.48 13.16 0.49
C HIS A 41 -14.37 13.82 1.86
N LEU A 42 -14.75 15.09 2.00
CA LEU A 42 -14.76 15.79 3.30
C LEU A 42 -15.86 15.31 4.25
N ASN A 43 -16.95 14.72 3.73
CA ASN A 43 -18.05 14.20 4.56
C ASN A 43 -17.56 13.19 5.60
N ASP A 44 -16.60 12.35 5.22
CA ASP A 44 -15.86 11.48 6.12
C ASP A 44 -14.41 11.41 5.62
N PHE A 45 -13.64 12.42 6.02
CA PHE A 45 -12.27 12.61 5.58
C PHE A 45 -11.39 11.40 5.90
N ASN A 46 -11.40 10.96 7.16
CA ASN A 46 -10.55 9.84 7.62
C ASN A 46 -10.87 8.54 6.87
N LYS A 47 -12.15 8.25 6.66
CA LYS A 47 -12.56 7.09 5.86
C LYS A 47 -12.13 7.25 4.41
N SER A 48 -12.33 8.41 3.80
CA SER A 48 -11.95 8.66 2.41
C SER A 48 -10.45 8.47 2.18
N ILE A 49 -9.60 8.96 3.08
CA ILE A 49 -8.14 8.73 3.02
C ILE A 49 -7.84 7.23 3.08
N ARG A 50 -8.45 6.51 4.04
CA ARG A 50 -8.25 5.06 4.16
C ARG A 50 -8.73 4.32 2.92
N ASP A 51 -9.85 4.71 2.32
CA ASP A 51 -10.40 4.10 1.12
C ASP A 51 -9.48 4.31 -0.10
N ILE A 52 -8.90 5.52 -0.22
CA ILE A 52 -7.93 5.85 -1.27
C ILE A 52 -6.66 5.01 -1.10
N LEU A 53 -6.07 4.99 0.10
CA LEU A 53 -4.86 4.22 0.38
C LEU A 53 -5.11 2.70 0.21
N SER A 54 -6.25 2.21 0.69
CA SER A 54 -6.67 0.81 0.53
C SER A 54 -6.86 0.42 -0.93
N GLY A 55 -7.25 1.38 -1.79
CA GLY A 55 -7.33 1.17 -3.23
C GLY A 55 -5.99 0.87 -3.92
N GLY A 56 -4.88 1.21 -3.27
CA GLY A 56 -3.51 0.93 -3.70
C GLY A 56 -2.91 -0.37 -3.15
N ILE A 57 -3.58 -1.05 -2.21
CA ILE A 57 -3.08 -2.31 -1.64
C ILE A 57 -3.03 -3.39 -2.74
N ALA A 58 -2.01 -4.26 -2.65
CA ALA A 58 -1.68 -5.32 -3.60
C ALA A 58 -1.39 -4.81 -5.02
N LYS A 59 -0.97 -3.54 -5.17
CA LYS A 59 -0.58 -2.95 -6.45
C LYS A 59 0.82 -2.39 -6.38
N TYR A 60 1.52 -2.44 -7.52
CA TYR A 60 2.80 -1.78 -7.68
C TYR A 60 2.61 -0.27 -7.63
N ASN A 61 3.34 0.40 -6.75
CA ASN A 61 3.37 1.84 -6.61
C ASN A 61 4.75 2.34 -7.06
N LYS A 62 4.76 3.15 -8.12
CA LYS A 62 6.00 3.71 -8.70
C LYS A 62 6.77 4.59 -7.70
N ASN A 63 6.06 5.36 -6.87
CA ASN A 63 6.69 6.25 -5.89
C ASN A 63 7.38 5.46 -4.77
N LEU A 64 6.85 4.27 -4.45
CA LEU A 64 7.42 3.36 -3.46
C LEU A 64 8.38 2.33 -4.10
N SER A 65 8.48 2.29 -5.43
CA SER A 65 9.25 1.30 -6.21
C SER A 65 8.96 -0.16 -5.83
N GLY A 66 7.74 -0.47 -5.40
CA GLY A 66 7.38 -1.80 -4.91
C GLY A 66 5.87 -2.00 -4.81
N ILE A 67 5.45 -3.19 -4.36
CA ILE A 67 4.04 -3.53 -4.17
C ILE A 67 3.61 -3.08 -2.78
N LEU A 68 2.59 -2.22 -2.71
CA LEU A 68 2.03 -1.78 -1.43
C LEU A 68 1.23 -2.92 -0.79
N LEU A 69 1.64 -3.37 0.39
CA LEU A 69 0.93 -4.40 1.16
C LEU A 69 0.01 -3.78 2.22
N GLY A 70 0.41 -2.65 2.80
CA GLY A 70 -0.37 -2.01 3.86
C GLY A 70 0.21 -0.69 4.28
N TYR A 71 -0.45 -0.04 5.22
CA TYR A 71 -0.02 1.24 5.75
C TYR A 71 -0.42 1.38 7.22
N GLN A 72 0.34 2.19 7.97
CA GLN A 72 0.06 2.57 9.35
C GLN A 72 0.54 3.98 9.66
N ASN A 73 0.21 4.48 10.85
CA ASN A 73 0.69 5.77 11.35
C ASN A 73 0.46 6.94 10.38
N ILE A 74 -0.74 7.00 9.78
CA ILE A 74 -1.14 8.13 8.92
C ILE A 74 -1.11 9.41 9.76
N LYS A 75 -0.39 10.41 9.25
CA LYS A 75 -0.29 11.75 9.81
C LYS A 75 -0.57 12.75 8.70
N LEU A 76 -1.31 13.80 9.05
CA LEU A 76 -1.35 15.01 8.25
C LEU A 76 -0.30 15.95 8.85
N PRO A 77 0.78 16.26 8.14
CA PRO A 77 1.77 17.22 8.64
C PRO A 77 1.17 18.62 8.82
N VAL A 78 0.13 18.92 8.05
CA VAL A 78 -0.58 20.19 8.05
C VAL A 78 -2.09 19.90 7.96
N ASP A 79 -2.87 20.54 8.84
CA ASP A 79 -4.32 20.33 8.94
C ASP A 79 -5.16 21.19 7.97
N ILE A 80 -4.50 21.86 7.02
CA ILE A 80 -5.14 22.68 5.99
C ILE A 80 -4.88 22.09 4.59
N GLY A 81 -5.92 22.09 3.77
CA GLY A 81 -5.84 21.75 2.35
C GLY A 81 -5.92 23.00 1.47
N PHE A 82 -5.29 22.96 0.31
CA PHE A 82 -5.28 24.06 -0.65
C PHE A 82 -6.22 23.75 -1.82
N ILE A 83 -6.99 24.74 -2.26
CA ILE A 83 -7.80 24.66 -3.46
C ILE A 83 -7.21 25.63 -4.48
N ASN A 84 -6.94 25.14 -5.68
CA ASN A 84 -6.42 25.98 -6.76
C ASN A 84 -7.59 26.72 -7.44
N TYR A 85 -7.32 27.89 -8.03
CA TYR A 85 -8.36 28.69 -8.69
C TYR A 85 -9.08 27.94 -9.82
N ASP A 86 -8.35 27.05 -10.51
CA ASP A 86 -8.84 26.32 -11.69
C ASP A 86 -9.50 24.97 -11.36
N SER A 87 -9.57 24.57 -10.09
CA SER A 87 -10.01 23.22 -9.70
C SER A 87 -10.67 23.19 -8.34
N CYS A 88 -11.80 22.48 -8.22
CA CYS A 88 -12.47 22.23 -6.94
C CYS A 88 -11.80 21.14 -6.08
N TYR A 89 -10.70 20.55 -6.55
CA TYR A 89 -9.99 19.52 -5.79
C TYR A 89 -9.16 20.15 -4.67
N ILE A 90 -9.25 19.54 -3.51
CA ILE A 90 -8.54 19.91 -2.30
C ILE A 90 -7.23 19.13 -2.29
N HIS A 91 -6.12 19.86 -2.36
CA HIS A 91 -4.77 19.34 -2.34
C HIS A 91 -4.28 19.26 -0.90
N ILE A 92 -3.90 18.06 -0.48
CA ILE A 92 -3.34 17.81 0.85
C ILE A 92 -2.08 16.98 0.73
N ASP A 93 -1.25 17.07 1.75
CA ASP A 93 -0.14 16.17 1.93
C ASP A 93 -0.40 15.27 3.15
N LEU A 94 -0.11 13.98 3.00
CA LEU A 94 -0.10 13.03 4.11
C LEU A 94 1.26 12.37 4.21
N GLU A 95 1.62 11.97 5.41
CA GLU A 95 2.77 11.13 5.69
C GLU A 95 2.29 9.85 6.35
N ALA A 96 2.78 8.70 5.91
CA ALA A 96 2.44 7.42 6.53
C ALA A 96 3.62 6.44 6.40
N ASP A 97 3.57 5.40 7.22
CA ASP A 97 4.49 4.27 7.13
C ASP A 97 3.84 3.21 6.24
N PHE A 98 4.46 2.89 5.11
CA PHE A 98 3.96 1.94 4.13
C PHE A 98 4.73 0.63 4.20
N PHE A 99 4.02 -0.49 4.30
CA PHE A 99 4.60 -1.81 4.13
C PHE A 99 4.70 -2.10 2.64
N VAL A 100 5.91 -2.22 2.13
CA VAL A 100 6.20 -2.36 0.70
C VAL A 100 6.95 -3.66 0.48
N PHE A 101 6.42 -4.51 -0.39
CA PHE A 101 7.16 -5.64 -0.91
C PHE A 101 8.01 -5.18 -2.10
N LYS A 102 9.32 -5.22 -1.91
CA LYS A 102 10.33 -4.71 -2.83
C LYS A 102 11.46 -5.73 -2.99
N PRO A 103 11.25 -6.75 -3.84
CA PRO A 103 12.29 -7.73 -4.12
C PRO A 103 13.42 -7.05 -4.90
N GLU A 104 14.66 -7.38 -4.55
CA GLU A 104 15.86 -6.86 -5.20
C GLU A 104 16.57 -7.97 -5.98
N ILE A 105 17.14 -7.62 -7.13
CA ILE A 105 17.89 -8.56 -7.95
C ILE A 105 19.12 -9.03 -7.16
N GLY A 106 19.30 -10.35 -7.06
CA GLY A 106 20.41 -10.96 -6.34
C GLY A 106 20.16 -11.18 -4.85
N LYS A 107 18.99 -10.78 -4.33
CA LYS A 107 18.59 -11.07 -2.95
C LYS A 107 17.92 -12.44 -2.86
N GLU A 108 18.33 -13.25 -1.89
CA GLU A 108 17.63 -14.49 -1.58
C GLU A 108 16.28 -14.20 -0.94
N MET A 109 15.26 -14.97 -1.32
CA MET A 109 13.92 -14.83 -0.81
C MET A 109 13.30 -16.18 -0.44
N GLN A 110 12.45 -16.14 0.57
CA GLN A 110 11.70 -17.31 1.02
C GLN A 110 10.25 -17.26 0.52
N GLY A 111 9.77 -18.37 -0.02
CA GLY A 111 8.39 -18.53 -0.49
C GLY A 111 7.91 -19.96 -0.32
N VAL A 112 6.59 -20.13 -0.23
CA VAL A 112 5.95 -21.45 -0.20
C VAL A 112 5.55 -21.84 -1.62
N VAL A 113 5.84 -23.08 -2.02
CA VAL A 113 5.46 -23.60 -3.34
C VAL A 113 4.02 -24.11 -3.29
N ASN A 114 3.08 -23.31 -3.82
CA ASN A 114 1.67 -23.66 -3.81
C ASN A 114 1.22 -24.52 -4.99
N ARG A 115 1.89 -24.39 -6.13
CA ARG A 115 1.56 -25.16 -7.34
C ARG A 115 2.85 -25.56 -8.03
N LYS A 116 2.98 -26.86 -8.31
CA LYS A 116 4.08 -27.39 -9.11
C LYS A 116 3.50 -27.91 -10.41
N ASN A 117 3.77 -27.21 -11.51
CA ASN A 117 3.51 -27.74 -12.85
C ASN A 117 4.78 -28.45 -13.35
N GLN A 118 4.64 -29.60 -13.99
CA GLN A 118 5.76 -30.47 -14.37
C GLN A 118 6.68 -29.84 -15.43
N LEU A 119 6.18 -28.91 -16.24
CA LEU A 119 6.92 -28.27 -17.34
C LEU A 119 7.52 -26.92 -16.98
N TYR A 120 6.86 -26.19 -16.07
CA TYR A 120 7.32 -24.90 -15.58
C TYR A 120 6.93 -24.80 -14.10
N PRO A 121 7.86 -24.92 -13.15
CA PRO A 121 7.57 -24.55 -11.78
C PRO A 121 7.30 -23.04 -11.75
N GLN A 122 6.04 -22.65 -11.94
CA GLN A 122 5.57 -21.31 -11.65
C GLN A 122 5.62 -21.18 -10.13
N LEU A 123 6.73 -20.65 -9.62
CA LEU A 123 6.78 -20.16 -8.25
C LEU A 123 5.85 -18.95 -8.18
N MET A 124 4.60 -19.20 -7.80
CA MET A 124 3.81 -18.16 -7.18
C MET A 124 4.44 -17.94 -5.81
N LEU A 125 5.22 -16.87 -5.67
CA LEU A 125 5.67 -16.38 -4.38
C LEU A 125 4.44 -15.88 -3.62
N GLU A 126 3.73 -16.80 -2.97
CA GLU A 126 2.95 -16.43 -1.81
C GLU A 126 3.98 -16.07 -0.75
N LEU A 127 3.98 -14.80 -0.31
CA LEU A 127 4.77 -14.35 0.83
C LEU A 127 4.47 -15.34 1.96
N ALA A 128 5.46 -16.19 2.26
CA ALA A 128 5.31 -17.29 3.19
C ALA A 128 4.87 -16.72 4.55
N VAL A 129 3.70 -17.16 5.00
CA VAL A 129 3.25 -17.07 6.39
C VAL A 129 4.04 -18.07 7.21
#